data_AF-A0A1I0JVL9-F1
#
_entry.id   AF-A0A1I0JVL9-F1
#
_cell.length_a   1.000
_cell.length_b   1.000
_cell.length_c   1.000
_cell.angle_alpha   90.00
_cell.angle_beta   90.00
_cell.angle_gamma   90.00
#
_symmetry.space_group_name_H-M   'P 1'
#
loop_
_entity.id
_entity.type
_entity.pdbx_description
1 polymer ?
#
loop_
_entity_poly.entity_id
_entity_poly.type
_entity_poly.pdbx_seq_one_letter_code
_entity_poly.pdbx_strand_id
1 'polypeptide(L)'
;MLGSATHLMTDGDGAVLGVAFQVPVLDAQRPGSFLLTAAHCVRPLFDRSQHVRICSPNGTESDCGILFCAAEDVALLYHADRLGEPLPCVADRTEGDVLVRGAPYGVASGQATFDACLAGVEGGLLDIVLRSLTYVEPEAGHDPLVPLPGSPVYRALRGLSGAPVMRVRADRSVQVIGLVTHRNTRGIANRIYGIPTDRLVEILAAQNFALQVTTDPRPTSSDRTILTGLLRELITEPGGDLMLWTRLSGLFYSGEPIDRILEAMLAEPQRYGLDDLALARAGFVHARLRLKREAGAASLVRLREAKARADRADPQDESGLSALMGLRLLMESSRSGDPKNHAHLFEQAIGKISGASSLTDRQKAYEMASALGREAVLAYLSDPPPWPADSVTAGYYKRLETQHLSLLQEYGAALRDKQEVVHIGLAIAPAIWEVSTRAEQVDALVITGKNAAIQRSNAIFYCQMLLVEAMLCRRKQSHLRAFTLACLTTQALNNAGLLLSHEGVAAILRCVKVVDPSLYRLVTLVHKFGIRKGVEIVKCVSTENVEVIDRAGRIAVPYSEQVRDLKDIMTLQLDVLAE
;
A
#
# COMPACT_ATOMS: atom_id res chain seq x y z
N MET A 1 -31.63 3.14 -0.87
CA MET A 1 -30.50 2.20 -0.70
C MET A 1 -30.29 1.80 0.76
N LEU A 2 -30.12 2.73 1.72
CA LEU A 2 -29.91 2.41 3.14
C LEU A 2 -30.94 1.45 3.78
N GLY A 3 -32.20 1.53 3.33
CA GLY A 3 -33.27 0.67 3.85
C GLY A 3 -33.02 -0.81 3.60
N SER A 4 -32.72 -1.21 2.37
CA SER A 4 -32.74 -2.62 1.94
C SER A 4 -31.65 -3.51 2.55
N ALA A 5 -30.65 -2.92 3.21
CA ALA A 5 -29.50 -3.66 3.73
C ALA A 5 -29.49 -3.82 5.26
N THR A 6 -30.40 -3.17 5.99
CA THR A 6 -30.55 -3.30 7.46
C THR A 6 -31.88 -3.96 7.78
N HIS A 7 -31.86 -4.97 8.65
CA HIS A 7 -33.00 -5.81 8.99
C HIS A 7 -33.26 -5.76 10.49
N LEU A 8 -34.53 -5.70 10.87
CA LEU A 8 -34.96 -5.84 12.26
C LEU A 8 -34.84 -7.32 12.65
N MET A 9 -34.37 -7.63 13.86
CA MET A 9 -34.32 -9.01 14.36
C MET A 9 -35.40 -9.26 15.41
N THR A 10 -36.06 -10.41 15.34
CA THR A 10 -37.02 -10.87 16.35
C THR A 10 -36.75 -12.32 16.75
N ASP A 11 -37.25 -12.72 17.92
CA ASP A 11 -37.19 -14.10 18.44
C ASP A 11 -38.28 -15.03 17.89
N GLY A 12 -39.14 -14.54 16.99
CA GLY A 12 -40.27 -15.27 16.43
C GLY A 12 -41.58 -15.09 17.20
N ASP A 13 -41.53 -14.67 18.47
CA ASP A 13 -42.69 -14.29 19.30
C ASP A 13 -43.00 -12.78 19.22
N GLY A 14 -42.25 -12.06 18.37
CA GLY A 14 -42.41 -10.64 18.10
C GLY A 14 -41.58 -9.72 19.00
N ALA A 15 -40.74 -10.27 19.89
CA ALA A 15 -39.83 -9.44 20.69
C ALA A 15 -38.67 -8.97 19.81
N VAL A 16 -38.42 -7.67 19.81
CA VAL A 16 -37.29 -7.07 19.06
C VAL A 16 -35.98 -7.36 19.79
N LEU A 17 -35.07 -8.05 19.11
CA LEU A 17 -33.75 -8.41 19.62
C LEU A 17 -32.67 -7.37 19.31
N GLY A 18 -32.86 -6.61 18.23
CA GLY A 18 -31.90 -5.62 17.74
C GLY A 18 -31.98 -5.50 16.22
N VAL A 19 -30.86 -5.15 15.59
CA VAL A 19 -30.76 -5.10 14.13
C VAL A 19 -29.57 -5.89 13.61
N ALA A 20 -29.66 -6.31 12.35
CA ALA A 20 -28.56 -6.89 11.60
C ALA A 20 -28.43 -6.18 10.25
N PHE A 21 -27.24 -6.19 9.65
CA PHE A 21 -27.04 -5.61 8.33
C PHE A 21 -26.19 -6.49 7.43
N GLN A 22 -26.47 -6.44 6.12
CA GLN A 22 -25.79 -7.25 5.13
C GLN A 22 -24.34 -6.80 4.93
N VAL A 23 -23.41 -7.76 4.94
CA VAL A 23 -21.97 -7.53 4.76
C VAL A 23 -21.38 -8.42 3.65
N PRO A 24 -20.31 -7.98 2.98
CA PRO A 24 -19.68 -8.75 1.92
C PRO A 24 -18.70 -9.77 2.53
N VAL A 25 -19.18 -10.97 2.84
CA VAL A 25 -18.32 -12.09 3.29
C VAL A 25 -17.97 -12.98 2.10
N LEU A 26 -16.68 -13.29 1.93
CA LEU A 26 -16.19 -14.21 0.91
C LEU A 26 -16.26 -15.64 1.47
N ASP A 27 -17.34 -16.34 1.13
CA ASP A 27 -17.51 -17.77 1.42
C ASP A 27 -17.95 -18.49 0.15
N ALA A 28 -17.04 -19.27 -0.43
CA ALA A 28 -17.29 -20.02 -1.66
C ALA A 28 -18.26 -21.21 -1.47
N GLN A 29 -18.53 -21.62 -0.23
CA GLN A 29 -19.35 -22.80 0.07
C GLN A 29 -20.82 -22.46 0.32
N ARG A 30 -21.13 -21.20 0.63
CA ARG A 30 -22.48 -20.75 1.03
C ARG A 30 -22.96 -19.61 0.14
N PRO A 31 -23.65 -19.91 -0.99
CA PRO A 31 -24.25 -18.87 -1.82
C PRO A 31 -25.47 -18.30 -1.11
N GLY A 32 -25.38 -17.07 -0.60
CA GLY A 32 -26.46 -16.43 0.14
C GLY A 32 -26.07 -15.04 0.67
N SER A 33 -26.86 -14.51 1.61
CA SER A 33 -26.57 -13.25 2.28
C SER A 33 -26.01 -13.48 3.68
N PHE A 34 -24.96 -12.73 4.02
CA PHE A 34 -24.36 -12.72 5.35
C PHE A 34 -24.70 -11.43 6.08
N LEU A 35 -25.02 -11.52 7.37
CA LEU A 35 -25.37 -10.36 8.17
C LEU A 35 -24.56 -10.30 9.46
N LEU A 36 -24.12 -9.10 9.84
CA LEU A 36 -23.52 -8.86 11.16
C LEU A 36 -24.54 -8.31 12.14
N THR A 37 -24.39 -8.72 13.40
CA THR A 37 -25.09 -8.15 14.54
C THR A 37 -24.26 -8.26 15.82
N ALA A 38 -24.73 -7.67 16.92
CA ALA A 38 -24.11 -7.82 18.23
C ALA A 38 -24.47 -9.18 18.83
N ALA A 39 -23.49 -9.89 19.38
CA ALA A 39 -23.70 -11.27 19.81
C ALA A 39 -24.70 -11.39 20.97
N HIS A 40 -24.72 -10.45 21.91
CA HIS A 40 -25.67 -10.45 23.01
C HIS A 40 -27.15 -10.40 22.56
N CYS A 41 -27.44 -9.93 21.35
CA CYS A 41 -28.79 -9.90 20.79
C CYS A 41 -29.31 -11.31 20.42
N VAL A 42 -28.41 -12.21 20.01
CA VAL A 42 -28.77 -13.52 19.44
C VAL A 42 -28.18 -14.71 20.20
N ARG A 43 -27.32 -14.46 21.20
CA ARG A 43 -26.67 -15.50 22.03
C ARG A 43 -27.67 -16.52 22.60
N PRO A 44 -28.82 -16.12 23.19
CA PRO A 44 -29.75 -17.10 23.76
C PRO A 44 -30.34 -18.04 22.72
N LEU A 45 -30.55 -17.56 21.49
CA LEU A 45 -31.02 -18.37 20.37
C LEU A 45 -29.90 -19.30 19.87
N PHE A 46 -28.68 -18.78 19.74
CA PHE A 46 -27.51 -19.55 19.34
C PHE A 46 -27.24 -20.73 20.28
N ASP A 47 -27.23 -20.48 21.59
CA ASP A 47 -26.98 -21.49 22.62
C ASP A 47 -28.05 -22.60 22.62
N ARG A 48 -29.26 -22.29 22.12
CA ARG A 48 -30.37 -23.24 21.95
C ARG A 48 -30.48 -23.81 20.53
N SER A 49 -29.54 -23.49 19.64
CA SER A 49 -29.58 -23.87 18.21
C SER A 49 -30.88 -23.45 17.50
N GLN A 50 -31.42 -22.29 17.87
CA GLN A 50 -32.61 -21.70 17.26
C GLN A 50 -32.23 -20.70 16.17
N HIS A 51 -33.14 -20.49 15.22
CA HIS A 51 -33.00 -19.46 14.19
C HIS A 51 -33.39 -18.09 14.75
N VAL A 52 -32.82 -17.03 14.17
CA VAL A 52 -33.28 -15.65 14.39
C VAL A 52 -34.16 -15.25 13.22
N ARG A 53 -35.29 -14.59 13.49
CA ARG A 53 -36.13 -14.06 12.43
C ARG A 53 -35.70 -12.65 12.08
N ILE A 54 -35.54 -12.37 10.78
CA ILE A 54 -35.25 -11.04 10.27
C ILE A 54 -36.49 -10.47 9.58
N CYS A 55 -36.73 -9.18 9.75
CA CYS A 55 -37.79 -8.44 9.09
C CYS A 55 -37.18 -7.35 8.21
N SER A 56 -37.48 -7.44 6.92
CA SER A 56 -37.03 -6.48 5.91
C SER A 56 -37.83 -5.16 6.00
N PRO A 57 -37.37 -4.07 5.38
CA PRO A 57 -38.04 -2.77 5.45
C PRO A 57 -39.47 -2.75 4.87
N ASN A 58 -39.80 -3.68 3.98
CA ASN A 58 -41.14 -3.86 3.42
C ASN A 58 -42.02 -4.81 4.27
N GLY A 59 -41.56 -5.19 5.47
CA GLY A 59 -42.31 -6.02 6.41
C GLY A 59 -42.30 -7.51 6.10
N THR A 60 -41.42 -7.98 5.20
CA THR A 60 -41.28 -9.41 4.92
C THR A 60 -40.42 -10.06 5.99
N GLU A 61 -40.92 -11.14 6.58
CA GLU A 61 -40.20 -11.92 7.58
C GLU A 61 -39.55 -13.14 6.96
N SER A 62 -38.32 -13.46 7.38
CA SER A 62 -37.64 -14.69 7.02
C SER A 62 -36.72 -15.19 8.13
N ASP A 63 -36.48 -16.50 8.16
CA ASP A 63 -35.61 -17.12 9.17
C ASP A 63 -34.14 -17.08 8.72
N CYS A 64 -33.25 -16.83 9.65
CA CYS A 64 -31.82 -16.69 9.42
C CYS A 64 -31.04 -17.60 10.39
N GLY A 65 -30.07 -18.34 9.87
CA GLY A 65 -29.20 -19.19 10.68
C GLY A 65 -28.12 -18.36 11.38
N ILE A 66 -27.76 -18.72 12.61
CA ILE A 66 -26.66 -18.09 13.35
C ILE A 66 -25.41 -18.95 13.15
N LEU A 67 -24.39 -18.43 12.45
CA LEU A 67 -23.17 -19.19 12.14
C LEU A 67 -22.21 -19.25 13.32
N PHE A 68 -22.02 -18.13 14.01
CA PHE A 68 -21.24 -18.07 15.25
C PHE A 68 -21.59 -16.84 16.09
N CYS A 69 -21.21 -16.88 17.37
CA CYS A 69 -21.23 -15.74 18.27
C CYS A 69 -19.87 -15.64 19.00
N ALA A 70 -19.09 -14.59 18.75
CA ALA A 70 -17.76 -14.37 19.32
C ALA A 70 -17.81 -13.72 20.72
N ALA A 71 -16.75 -13.84 21.52
CA ALA A 71 -16.70 -13.29 22.89
C ALA A 71 -16.66 -11.74 22.89
N GLU A 72 -16.15 -11.16 21.81
CA GLU A 72 -16.02 -9.73 21.55
C GLU A 72 -17.36 -9.07 21.16
N ASP A 73 -18.48 -9.75 21.40
CA ASP A 73 -19.84 -9.27 21.12
C ASP A 73 -20.19 -9.11 19.63
N VAL A 74 -19.66 -9.98 18.77
CA VAL A 74 -19.97 -10.04 17.33
C VAL A 74 -20.64 -11.37 16.98
N ALA A 75 -21.73 -11.34 16.22
CA ALA A 75 -22.33 -12.54 15.63
C ALA A 75 -22.48 -12.40 14.11
N LEU A 76 -22.30 -13.53 13.42
CA LEU A 76 -22.51 -13.65 11.98
C LEU A 76 -23.73 -14.52 11.72
N LEU A 77 -24.66 -13.99 10.92
CA LEU A 77 -25.88 -14.66 10.49
C LEU A 77 -25.80 -15.01 9.00
N TYR A 78 -26.54 -16.04 8.59
CA TYR A 78 -26.62 -16.51 7.21
C TYR A 78 -28.07 -16.73 6.77
N HIS A 79 -28.39 -16.14 5.63
CA HIS A 79 -29.64 -16.34 4.93
C HIS A 79 -29.37 -17.01 3.58
N ALA A 80 -30.10 -18.09 3.26
CA ALA A 80 -29.87 -18.87 2.05
C ALA A 80 -30.16 -18.07 0.77
N ASP A 81 -31.19 -17.23 0.77
CA ASP A 81 -31.49 -16.34 -0.35
C ASP A 81 -30.68 -15.05 -0.30
N ARG A 82 -30.46 -14.48 -1.48
CA ARG A 82 -29.83 -13.17 -1.64
C ARG A 82 -30.84 -12.06 -1.30
N LEU A 83 -30.66 -11.43 -0.14
CA LEU A 83 -31.55 -10.40 0.40
C LEU A 83 -31.33 -9.00 -0.22
N GLY A 84 -30.29 -8.83 -1.03
CA GLY A 84 -29.95 -7.57 -1.68
C GLY A 84 -28.44 -7.40 -1.85
N GLU A 85 -28.02 -6.16 -2.11
CA GLU A 85 -26.59 -5.82 -2.15
C GLU A 85 -26.08 -5.53 -0.72
N PRO A 86 -24.93 -6.11 -0.31
CA PRO A 86 -24.34 -5.86 1.00
C PRO A 86 -23.80 -4.43 1.10
N LEU A 87 -23.69 -3.92 2.33
CA LEU A 87 -23.07 -2.62 2.57
C LEU A 87 -21.54 -2.73 2.45
N PRO A 88 -20.88 -1.88 1.64
CA PRO A 88 -19.42 -1.85 1.58
C PRO A 88 -18.83 -1.54 2.96
N CYS A 89 -17.87 -2.35 3.40
CA CYS A 89 -17.18 -2.17 4.69
C CYS A 89 -15.82 -1.49 4.48
N VAL A 90 -15.42 -0.54 5.31
CA VAL A 90 -14.12 0.17 5.25
C VAL A 90 -13.51 0.33 6.64
N ALA A 91 -12.18 0.25 6.74
CA ALA A 91 -11.44 0.53 7.96
C ALA A 91 -11.15 2.04 8.10
N ASP A 92 -12.16 2.80 8.54
CA ASP A 92 -12.04 4.25 8.78
C ASP A 92 -12.35 4.58 10.24
N ARG A 93 -11.41 5.29 10.89
CA ARG A 93 -11.50 5.74 12.30
C ARG A 93 -11.46 7.26 12.42
N THR A 94 -11.51 7.98 11.30
CA THR A 94 -11.39 9.44 11.27
C THR A 94 -12.60 10.07 11.95
N GLU A 95 -12.39 11.01 12.86
CA GLU A 95 -13.47 11.73 13.55
C GLU A 95 -14.41 12.47 12.56
N GLY A 96 -15.64 12.74 12.99
CA GLY A 96 -16.60 13.51 12.21
C GLY A 96 -17.95 12.82 12.01
N ASP A 97 -18.70 13.26 11.02
CA ASP A 97 -20.10 12.88 10.85
C ASP A 97 -20.28 11.41 10.45
N VAL A 98 -21.22 10.75 11.11
CA VAL A 98 -21.61 9.35 10.86
C VAL A 98 -23.12 9.20 11.01
N LEU A 99 -23.67 8.15 10.41
CA LEU A 99 -25.05 7.72 10.56
C LEU A 99 -25.10 6.39 11.30
N VAL A 100 -26.11 6.22 12.15
CA VAL A 100 -26.41 4.94 12.80
C VAL A 100 -27.83 4.54 12.46
N ARG A 101 -28.04 3.35 11.89
CA ARG A 101 -29.38 2.86 11.56
C ARG A 101 -29.76 1.70 12.44
N GLY A 102 -30.73 1.89 13.32
CA GLY A 102 -31.18 0.87 14.26
C GLY A 102 -32.70 0.75 14.33
N ALA A 103 -33.19 -0.01 15.29
CA ALA A 103 -34.62 -0.24 15.52
C ALA A 103 -35.01 0.28 16.91
N PRO A 104 -35.13 1.60 17.10
CA PRO A 104 -35.27 2.18 18.42
C PRO A 104 -36.55 1.69 19.10
N TYR A 105 -36.43 1.27 20.36
CA TYR A 105 -37.56 0.75 21.11
C TYR A 105 -38.46 1.89 21.59
N GLY A 106 -39.78 1.77 21.37
CA GLY A 106 -40.78 2.74 21.84
C GLY A 106 -41.00 3.95 20.92
N VAL A 107 -40.60 3.87 19.65
CA VAL A 107 -40.84 4.90 18.63
C VAL A 107 -41.76 4.33 17.53
N ALA A 108 -42.56 5.17 16.88
CA ALA A 108 -43.59 4.72 15.91
C ALA A 108 -43.03 4.04 14.64
N SER A 109 -41.71 4.08 14.41
CA SER A 109 -41.06 3.48 13.24
C SER A 109 -40.29 2.21 13.61
N GLY A 110 -40.47 1.13 12.83
CA GLY A 110 -39.76 -0.14 13.04
C GLY A 110 -38.24 -0.08 12.83
N GLN A 111 -37.74 0.96 12.13
CA GLN A 111 -36.33 1.31 12.01
C GLN A 111 -36.18 2.84 11.96
N ALA A 112 -35.03 3.37 12.37
CA ALA A 112 -34.69 4.79 12.28
C ALA A 112 -33.20 4.98 11.95
N THR A 113 -32.89 6.08 11.25
CA THR A 113 -31.52 6.55 11.01
C THR A 113 -31.25 7.75 11.90
N PHE A 114 -30.17 7.71 12.66
CA PHE A 114 -29.72 8.77 13.56
C PHE A 114 -28.49 9.45 13.00
N ASP A 115 -28.47 10.78 12.98
CA ASP A 115 -27.23 11.53 12.76
C ASP A 115 -26.38 11.50 14.04
N ALA A 116 -25.08 11.29 13.86
CA ALA A 116 -24.13 11.14 14.94
C ALA A 116 -22.75 11.70 14.57
N CYS A 117 -21.90 11.83 15.57
CA CYS A 117 -20.50 12.19 15.43
C CYS A 117 -19.64 11.06 15.98
N LEU A 118 -18.69 10.58 15.19
CA LEU A 118 -17.56 9.82 15.70
C LEU A 118 -16.61 10.80 16.39
N ALA A 119 -16.48 10.70 17.70
CA ALA A 119 -15.67 11.58 18.53
C ALA A 119 -14.21 11.08 18.68
N GLY A 120 -13.95 9.81 18.34
CA GLY A 120 -12.61 9.22 18.38
C GLY A 120 -12.65 7.72 18.64
N VAL A 121 -11.53 7.19 19.15
CA VAL A 121 -11.40 5.77 19.53
C VAL A 121 -11.02 5.67 21.00
N GLU A 122 -11.88 5.03 21.80
CA GLU A 122 -11.69 4.82 23.24
C GLU A 122 -11.61 3.32 23.53
N GLY A 123 -10.53 2.85 24.19
CA GLY A 123 -10.37 1.42 24.51
C GLY A 123 -10.38 0.48 23.31
N GLY A 124 -10.04 0.99 22.11
CA GLY A 124 -10.11 0.24 20.86
C GLY A 124 -11.53 0.09 20.28
N LEU A 125 -12.50 0.88 20.76
CA LEU A 125 -13.86 1.00 20.24
C LEU A 125 -14.10 2.39 19.67
N LEU A 126 -14.96 2.49 18.66
CA LEU A 126 -15.47 3.75 18.13
C LEU A 126 -16.33 4.43 19.21
N ASP A 127 -16.01 5.68 19.56
CA ASP A 127 -16.83 6.49 20.45
C ASP A 127 -17.77 7.39 19.66
N ILE A 128 -19.08 7.17 19.78
CA ILE A 128 -20.08 7.77 18.91
C ILE A 128 -21.09 8.56 19.74
N VAL A 129 -21.29 9.82 19.38
CA VAL A 129 -22.23 10.74 20.03
C VAL A 129 -23.41 11.00 19.10
N LEU A 130 -24.61 10.55 19.46
CA LEU A 130 -25.83 10.78 18.66
C LEU A 130 -26.29 12.25 18.78
N ARG A 131 -26.53 12.92 17.65
CA ARG A 131 -26.93 14.33 17.57
C ARG A 131 -28.45 14.51 17.49
N SER A 132 -29.15 13.62 16.79
CA SER A 132 -30.58 13.78 16.43
C SER A 132 -31.57 13.17 17.43
N LEU A 133 -31.22 13.10 18.72
CA LEU A 133 -32.15 12.60 19.77
C LEU A 133 -33.23 13.64 20.18
N THR A 134 -33.19 14.84 19.60
CA THR A 134 -34.11 15.96 19.85
C THR A 134 -35.57 15.71 19.49
N TYR A 135 -35.90 14.60 18.82
CA TYR A 135 -37.28 14.23 18.46
C TYR A 135 -37.97 13.29 19.46
N VAL A 136 -37.32 12.93 20.56
CA VAL A 136 -37.93 12.09 21.60
C VAL A 136 -38.32 13.00 22.76
N GLU A 137 -39.53 13.58 22.69
CA GLU A 137 -40.05 14.52 23.69
C GLU A 137 -39.95 13.93 25.11
N PRO A 138 -39.37 14.66 26.09
CA PRO A 138 -39.56 14.32 27.49
C PRO A 138 -40.99 14.69 27.90
N GLU A 139 -41.68 13.81 28.65
CA GLU A 139 -42.89 14.21 29.36
C GLU A 139 -42.58 15.45 30.21
N ALA A 140 -43.44 16.47 30.12
CA ALA A 140 -43.23 17.73 30.81
C ALA A 140 -43.09 17.52 32.32
N GLY A 141 -41.97 17.95 32.90
CA GLY A 141 -41.74 17.98 34.36
C GLY A 141 -40.64 17.06 34.90
N HIS A 142 -39.67 16.62 34.09
CA HIS A 142 -38.56 15.78 34.56
C HIS A 142 -37.18 16.44 34.42
N ASP A 143 -36.34 16.23 35.42
CA ASP A 143 -34.96 16.74 35.52
C ASP A 143 -34.04 16.01 34.51
N PRO A 144 -33.37 16.75 33.60
CA PRO A 144 -32.52 16.17 32.55
C PRO A 144 -31.25 15.45 33.07
N LEU A 145 -30.92 15.54 34.36
CA LEU A 145 -29.69 14.96 34.93
C LEU A 145 -29.87 13.59 35.58
N VAL A 146 -31.08 13.05 35.66
CA VAL A 146 -31.35 11.73 36.27
C VAL A 146 -31.68 10.69 35.19
N PRO A 147 -30.80 9.70 34.92
CA PRO A 147 -31.08 8.65 33.95
C PRO A 147 -32.13 7.69 34.52
N LEU A 148 -33.42 7.94 34.26
CA LEU A 148 -34.48 6.99 34.56
C LEU A 148 -34.43 5.83 33.54
N PRO A 149 -34.36 4.55 33.97
CA PRO A 149 -34.23 3.39 33.07
C PRO A 149 -35.35 3.22 32.02
N GLY A 150 -36.41 4.03 32.12
CA GLY A 150 -37.56 4.12 31.22
C GLY A 150 -37.67 5.37 30.35
N SER A 151 -36.76 6.36 30.43
CA SER A 151 -36.79 7.58 29.59
C SER A 151 -36.92 7.23 28.09
N PRO A 152 -37.74 7.96 27.30
CA PRO A 152 -37.92 7.69 25.88
C PRO A 152 -36.60 7.63 25.08
N VAL A 153 -35.63 8.50 25.40
CA VAL A 153 -34.28 8.48 24.83
C VAL A 153 -33.53 7.20 25.23
N TYR A 154 -33.65 6.80 26.49
CA TYR A 154 -33.00 5.58 27.01
C TYR A 154 -33.60 4.30 26.42
N ARG A 155 -34.90 4.31 26.09
CA ARG A 155 -35.58 3.23 25.35
C ARG A 155 -35.13 3.19 23.89
N ALA A 156 -35.09 4.33 23.21
CA ALA A 156 -34.64 4.41 21.82
C ALA A 156 -33.24 3.81 21.60
N LEU A 157 -32.32 4.01 22.55
CA LEU A 157 -30.96 3.48 22.49
C LEU A 157 -30.85 1.95 22.64
N ARG A 158 -31.83 1.28 23.28
CA ARG A 158 -31.81 -0.19 23.44
C ARG A 158 -31.90 -0.93 22.11
N GLY A 159 -32.47 -0.27 21.10
CA GLY A 159 -32.68 -0.84 19.76
C GLY A 159 -31.50 -0.66 18.79
N LEU A 160 -30.37 -0.12 19.25
CA LEU A 160 -29.22 0.17 18.40
C LEU A 160 -28.15 -0.93 18.42
N SER A 161 -28.24 -1.91 19.31
CA SER A 161 -27.30 -3.03 19.32
C SER A 161 -27.32 -3.79 17.99
N GLY A 162 -26.14 -4.01 17.42
CA GLY A 162 -25.98 -4.61 16.10
C GLY A 162 -26.13 -3.64 14.93
N ALA A 163 -26.40 -2.36 15.18
CA ALA A 163 -26.55 -1.36 14.11
C ALA A 163 -25.21 -1.10 13.38
N PRO A 164 -25.25 -0.88 12.06
CA PRO A 164 -24.09 -0.40 11.34
C PRO A 164 -23.79 1.06 11.72
N VAL A 165 -22.52 1.35 11.98
CA VAL A 165 -21.98 2.70 12.04
C VAL A 165 -21.51 3.05 10.63
N MET A 166 -22.08 4.09 10.05
CA MET A 166 -21.96 4.37 8.62
C MET A 166 -21.39 5.75 8.36
N ARG A 167 -20.56 5.86 7.33
CA ARG A 167 -20.09 7.13 6.79
C ARG A 167 -20.75 7.38 5.44
N VAL A 168 -21.25 8.60 5.26
CA VAL A 168 -21.77 9.07 3.97
C VAL A 168 -20.66 9.82 3.25
N ARG A 169 -20.34 9.40 2.03
CA ARG A 169 -19.35 10.07 1.18
C ARG A 169 -19.93 11.30 0.49
N ALA A 170 -19.03 12.12 -0.07
CA ALA A 170 -19.41 13.25 -0.92
C ALA A 170 -20.28 12.81 -2.13
N ASP A 171 -20.08 11.61 -2.65
CA ASP A 171 -20.88 11.01 -3.73
C ASP A 171 -22.21 10.38 -3.24
N ARG A 172 -22.55 10.58 -1.95
CA ARG A 172 -23.72 10.01 -1.26
C ARG A 172 -23.72 8.49 -1.13
N SER A 173 -22.63 7.81 -1.48
CA SER A 173 -22.46 6.39 -1.14
C SER A 173 -22.29 6.22 0.36
N VAL A 174 -22.72 5.07 0.87
CA VAL A 174 -22.67 4.76 2.30
C VAL A 174 -21.75 3.57 2.53
N GLN A 175 -20.84 3.72 3.50
CA GLN A 175 -19.89 2.67 3.88
C GLN A 175 -19.98 2.39 5.38
N VAL A 176 -19.85 1.12 5.76
CA VAL A 176 -19.83 0.69 7.16
C VAL A 176 -18.41 0.80 7.70
N ILE A 177 -18.27 1.53 8.81
CA ILE A 177 -16.99 1.74 9.53
C ILE A 177 -16.93 0.98 10.86
N GLY A 178 -18.06 0.43 11.31
CA GLY A 178 -18.13 -0.41 12.50
C GLY A 178 -19.53 -0.93 12.82
N LEU A 179 -19.63 -1.63 13.94
CA LEU A 179 -20.82 -2.29 14.46
C LEU A 179 -21.10 -1.78 15.88
N VAL A 180 -22.30 -1.27 16.17
CA VAL A 180 -22.68 -0.85 17.53
C VAL A 180 -22.77 -2.08 18.45
N THR A 181 -22.05 -2.06 19.56
CA THR A 181 -22.05 -3.13 20.59
C THR A 181 -22.84 -2.71 21.82
N HIS A 182 -22.50 -1.58 22.44
CA HIS A 182 -23.13 -1.19 23.70
C HIS A 182 -23.18 0.32 23.86
N ARG A 183 -24.05 0.77 24.77
CA ARG A 183 -24.16 2.18 25.16
C ARG A 183 -23.23 2.53 26.32
N ASN A 184 -22.91 3.80 26.46
CA ASN A 184 -22.32 4.31 27.69
C ASN A 184 -23.37 4.31 28.82
N THR A 185 -23.12 3.56 29.89
CA THR A 185 -24.01 3.48 31.07
C THR A 185 -23.58 4.38 32.23
N ARG A 186 -22.45 5.08 32.11
CA ARG A 186 -21.79 5.82 33.21
C ARG A 186 -21.81 7.35 33.06
N GLY A 187 -22.71 7.89 32.25
CA GLY A 187 -22.98 9.34 32.22
C GLY A 187 -23.73 9.79 30.96
N ILE A 188 -22.97 10.12 29.92
CA ILE A 188 -23.44 10.84 28.73
C ILE A 188 -24.53 10.04 27.99
N ALA A 189 -25.79 10.48 28.11
CA ALA A 189 -26.99 9.73 27.73
C ALA A 189 -27.10 9.41 26.23
N ASN A 190 -26.35 10.08 25.35
CA ASN A 190 -26.37 9.92 23.90
C ASN A 190 -25.08 9.29 23.31
N ARG A 191 -24.21 8.72 24.16
CA ARG A 191 -22.92 8.15 23.79
C ARG A 191 -23.01 6.61 23.65
N ILE A 192 -22.66 6.08 22.48
CA ILE A 192 -22.63 4.64 22.17
C ILE A 192 -21.24 4.22 21.69
N TYR A 193 -20.93 2.93 21.84
CA TYR A 193 -19.66 2.34 21.44
C TYR A 193 -19.85 1.32 20.31
N GLY A 194 -18.94 1.36 19.35
CA GLY A 194 -18.92 0.43 18.22
C GLY A 194 -17.59 -0.29 18.06
N ILE A 195 -17.62 -1.51 17.54
CA ILE A 195 -16.44 -2.26 17.14
C ILE A 195 -16.04 -1.80 15.74
N PRO A 196 -14.81 -1.32 15.52
CA PRO A 196 -14.38 -0.83 14.21
C PRO A 196 -14.23 -1.97 13.19
N THR A 197 -14.43 -1.68 11.90
CA THR A 197 -14.42 -2.67 10.82
C THR A 197 -13.13 -3.50 10.74
N ASP A 198 -11.96 -2.90 10.99
CA ASP A 198 -10.69 -3.62 11.00
C ASP A 198 -10.64 -4.71 12.10
N ARG A 199 -11.18 -4.40 13.28
CA ARG A 199 -11.34 -5.38 14.36
C ARG A 199 -12.41 -6.43 14.04
N LEU A 200 -13.47 -6.07 13.31
CA LEU A 200 -14.44 -7.05 12.79
C LEU A 200 -13.77 -8.05 11.84
N VAL A 201 -12.84 -7.61 10.97
CA VAL A 201 -12.06 -8.53 10.10
C VAL A 201 -11.29 -9.54 10.93
N GLU A 202 -10.58 -9.09 11.96
CA GLU A 202 -9.80 -9.97 12.84
C GLU A 202 -10.68 -11.02 13.53
N ILE A 203 -11.83 -10.60 14.06
CA ILE A 203 -12.79 -11.48 14.73
C ILE A 203 -13.37 -12.51 13.75
N LEU A 204 -13.77 -12.09 12.55
CA LEU A 204 -14.32 -12.99 11.53
C LEU A 204 -13.25 -13.96 11.01
N ALA A 205 -12.03 -13.48 10.79
CA ALA A 205 -10.91 -14.30 10.32
C ALA A 205 -10.57 -15.41 11.33
N ALA A 206 -10.61 -15.11 12.63
CA ALA A 206 -10.44 -16.11 13.69
C ALA A 206 -11.51 -17.21 13.67
N GLN A 207 -12.67 -16.95 13.04
CA GLN A 207 -13.77 -17.90 12.84
C GLN A 207 -13.80 -18.49 11.42
N ASN A 208 -12.71 -18.32 10.64
CA ASN A 208 -12.58 -18.77 9.24
C ASN A 208 -13.53 -18.08 8.24
N PHE A 209 -13.97 -16.86 8.52
CA PHE A 209 -14.74 -16.03 7.58
C PHE A 209 -13.91 -14.83 7.11
N ALA A 210 -13.91 -14.56 5.80
CA ALA A 210 -13.21 -13.42 5.23
C ALA A 210 -14.19 -12.29 4.93
N LEU A 211 -14.16 -11.22 5.73
CA LEU A 211 -14.90 -9.99 5.45
C LEU A 211 -14.17 -9.19 4.35
N GLN A 212 -14.85 -8.92 3.24
CA GLN A 212 -14.31 -8.06 2.19
C GLN A 212 -14.37 -6.60 2.66
N VAL A 213 -13.24 -6.11 3.15
CA VAL A 213 -13.07 -4.70 3.42
C VAL A 213 -12.64 -4.02 2.13
N THR A 214 -13.43 -3.05 1.71
CA THR A 214 -13.00 -2.07 0.74
C THR A 214 -11.86 -1.32 1.40
N THR A 215 -10.62 -1.68 1.07
CA THR A 215 -9.46 -0.83 1.35
C THR A 215 -9.58 0.39 0.46
N ASP A 216 -10.57 1.24 0.71
CA ASP A 216 -10.39 2.60 0.25
C ASP A 216 -9.25 3.17 1.11
N PRO A 217 -8.21 3.75 0.49
CA PRO A 217 -7.14 4.46 1.18
C PRO A 217 -7.71 5.53 2.11
N ARG A 218 -6.94 5.93 3.12
CA ARG A 218 -7.17 7.09 4.00
C ARG A 218 -7.89 8.26 3.29
N PRO A 219 -8.67 9.08 4.01
CA PRO A 219 -9.64 10.02 3.43
C PRO A 219 -9.01 10.88 2.33
N THR A 220 -9.52 10.66 1.12
CA THR A 220 -9.05 11.25 -0.13
C THR A 220 -10.25 11.46 -1.07
N SER A 221 -11.43 11.80 -0.55
CA SER A 221 -12.63 12.02 -1.39
C SER A 221 -12.46 13.21 -2.34
N SER A 222 -11.79 14.27 -1.88
CA SER A 222 -11.34 15.38 -2.73
C SER A 222 -10.11 14.97 -3.52
N ASP A 223 -9.10 14.44 -2.85
CA ASP A 223 -7.77 14.26 -3.43
C ASP A 223 -7.72 13.15 -4.46
N ARG A 224 -8.53 12.09 -4.36
CA ARG A 224 -8.63 11.04 -5.37
C ARG A 224 -9.46 11.49 -6.56
N THR A 225 -10.54 12.24 -6.38
CA THR A 225 -11.28 12.81 -7.52
C THR A 225 -10.43 13.84 -8.25
N ILE A 226 -9.72 14.69 -7.51
CA ILE A 226 -8.73 15.64 -8.02
C ILE A 226 -7.57 14.90 -8.66
N LEU A 227 -7.01 13.87 -8.03
CA LEU A 227 -5.88 13.08 -8.54
C LEU A 227 -6.29 12.27 -9.76
N THR A 228 -7.50 11.71 -9.80
CA THR A 228 -8.07 11.02 -10.96
C THR A 228 -8.37 12.00 -12.09
N GLY A 229 -8.84 13.21 -11.78
CA GLY A 229 -9.02 14.30 -12.75
C GLY A 229 -7.68 14.76 -13.35
N LEU A 230 -6.70 15.07 -12.50
CA LEU A 230 -5.32 15.39 -12.87
C LEU A 230 -4.67 14.25 -13.65
N LEU A 231 -4.89 13.00 -13.22
CA LEU A 231 -4.40 11.81 -13.91
C LEU A 231 -4.96 11.72 -15.33
N ARG A 232 -6.29 11.89 -15.47
CA ARG A 232 -6.94 11.89 -16.78
C ARG A 232 -6.35 12.98 -17.66
N GLU A 233 -6.24 14.21 -17.14
CA GLU A 233 -5.65 15.35 -17.87
C GLU A 233 -4.24 15.00 -18.36
N LEU A 234 -3.37 14.53 -17.48
CA LEU A 234 -1.99 14.15 -17.80
C LEU A 234 -1.89 12.99 -18.80
N ILE A 235 -2.82 12.03 -18.75
CA ILE A 235 -2.85 10.88 -19.68
C ILE A 235 -3.26 11.35 -21.09
N THR A 236 -4.25 12.24 -21.16
CA THR A 236 -4.77 12.77 -22.43
C THR A 236 -3.87 13.82 -23.06
N GLU A 237 -2.95 14.42 -22.30
CA GLU A 237 -2.06 15.47 -22.77
C GLU A 237 -1.05 14.95 -23.82
N PRO A 238 -1.03 15.52 -25.04
CA PRO A 238 -0.03 15.18 -26.06
C PRO A 238 1.38 15.52 -25.57
N GLY A 239 2.31 14.57 -25.64
CA GLY A 239 3.68 14.77 -25.13
C GLY A 239 3.76 14.86 -23.60
N GLY A 240 2.68 14.53 -22.87
CA GLY A 240 2.63 14.54 -21.41
C GLY A 240 3.40 13.39 -20.74
N ASP A 241 3.98 12.45 -21.48
CA ASP A 241 4.50 11.18 -20.94
C ASP A 241 5.55 11.35 -19.83
N LEU A 242 6.51 12.27 -20.01
CA LEU A 242 7.51 12.57 -18.97
C LEU A 242 6.90 13.30 -17.77
N MET A 243 5.94 14.20 -17.99
CA MET A 243 5.28 14.94 -16.91
C MET A 243 4.39 14.00 -16.08
N LEU A 244 3.62 13.17 -16.77
CA LEU A 244 2.82 12.07 -16.22
C LEU A 244 3.71 11.13 -15.40
N TRP A 245 4.81 10.62 -15.98
CA TRP A 245 5.74 9.75 -15.27
C TRP A 245 6.36 10.44 -14.05
N THR A 246 6.83 11.68 -14.19
CA THR A 246 7.49 12.42 -13.10
C THR A 246 6.55 12.64 -11.92
N ARG A 247 5.31 13.03 -12.19
CA ARG A 247 4.32 13.32 -11.16
C ARG A 247 3.85 12.04 -10.46
N LEU A 248 3.57 10.99 -11.24
CA LEU A 248 3.07 9.73 -10.70
C LEU A 248 4.12 8.90 -9.98
N SER A 249 5.34 8.85 -10.49
CA SER A 249 6.45 8.22 -9.79
C SER A 249 6.74 8.93 -8.46
N GLY A 250 6.69 10.26 -8.42
CA GLY A 250 6.87 11.03 -7.18
C GLY A 250 5.83 10.70 -6.11
N LEU A 251 4.55 10.61 -6.48
CA LEU A 251 3.47 10.20 -5.58
C LEU A 251 3.61 8.73 -5.14
N PHE A 252 3.93 7.83 -6.08
CA PHE A 252 4.17 6.42 -5.80
C PHE A 252 5.32 6.22 -4.80
N TYR A 253 6.46 6.89 -5.01
CA TYR A 253 7.59 6.85 -4.07
C TYR A 253 7.28 7.57 -2.76
N SER A 254 6.22 8.38 -2.71
CA SER A 254 5.75 9.02 -1.49
C SER A 254 4.81 8.16 -0.64
N GLY A 255 4.40 6.99 -1.14
CA GLY A 255 3.51 6.05 -0.46
C GLY A 255 2.07 6.03 -1.01
N GLU A 256 1.75 6.86 -2.00
CA GLU A 256 0.40 6.92 -2.57
C GLU A 256 0.08 5.66 -3.41
N PRO A 257 -1.18 5.16 -3.37
CA PRO A 257 -1.59 3.94 -4.07
C PRO A 257 -1.88 4.20 -5.57
N ILE A 258 -0.97 4.90 -6.26
CA ILE A 258 -1.14 5.32 -7.67
C ILE A 258 -1.34 4.13 -8.61
N ASP A 259 -0.65 3.03 -8.36
CA ASP A 259 -0.81 1.77 -9.08
C ASP A 259 -2.24 1.24 -9.01
N ARG A 260 -2.88 1.27 -7.84
CA ARG A 260 -4.28 0.85 -7.68
C ARG A 260 -5.26 1.79 -8.40
N ILE A 261 -4.97 3.10 -8.43
CA ILE A 261 -5.79 4.07 -9.16
C ILE A 261 -5.71 3.80 -10.67
N LEU A 262 -4.50 3.59 -11.19
CA LEU A 262 -4.30 3.24 -12.59
C LEU A 262 -4.96 1.89 -12.93
N GLU A 263 -4.87 0.89 -12.04
CA GLU A 263 -5.53 -0.40 -12.23
C GLU A 263 -7.05 -0.25 -12.36
N ALA A 264 -7.68 0.56 -11.50
CA ALA A 264 -9.11 0.86 -11.62
C ALA A 264 -9.46 1.60 -12.93
N MET A 265 -8.63 2.55 -13.35
CA MET A 265 -8.83 3.26 -14.63
C MET A 265 -8.73 2.33 -15.84
N LEU A 266 -7.82 1.37 -15.80
CA LEU A 266 -7.65 0.36 -16.85
C LEU A 266 -8.78 -0.67 -16.88
N ALA A 267 -9.45 -0.92 -15.75
CA ALA A 267 -10.58 -1.83 -15.65
C ALA A 267 -11.90 -1.23 -16.20
N GLU A 268 -12.07 0.08 -16.08
CA GLU A 268 -13.28 0.81 -16.52
C GLU A 268 -12.95 1.99 -17.46
N PRO A 269 -12.27 1.77 -18.60
CA PRO A 269 -11.73 2.86 -19.42
C PRO A 269 -12.80 3.84 -19.94
N GLN A 270 -14.02 3.35 -20.19
CA GLN A 270 -15.14 4.19 -20.63
C GLN A 270 -15.57 5.21 -19.58
N ARG A 271 -15.50 4.86 -18.29
CA ARG A 271 -15.85 5.77 -17.17
C ARG A 271 -14.93 6.98 -17.12
N TYR A 272 -13.69 6.81 -17.58
CA TYR A 272 -12.65 7.85 -17.56
C TYR A 272 -12.47 8.55 -18.90
N GLY A 273 -13.24 8.17 -19.93
CA GLY A 273 -13.18 8.77 -21.27
C GLY A 273 -11.82 8.58 -21.94
N LEU A 274 -11.16 7.44 -21.72
CA LEU A 274 -9.85 7.15 -22.29
C LEU A 274 -10.01 6.57 -23.70
N ASP A 275 -9.39 7.21 -24.69
CA ASP A 275 -9.20 6.62 -26.01
C ASP A 275 -8.09 5.55 -26.00
N ASP A 276 -7.86 4.86 -27.12
CA ASP A 276 -6.89 3.77 -27.19
C ASP A 276 -5.44 4.22 -26.91
N LEU A 277 -5.07 5.45 -27.29
CA LEU A 277 -3.72 5.97 -27.08
C LEU A 277 -3.52 6.37 -25.60
N ALA A 278 -4.50 7.05 -25.00
CA ALA A 278 -4.58 7.34 -23.58
C ALA A 278 -4.55 6.05 -22.73
N LEU A 279 -5.28 5.02 -23.17
CA LEU A 279 -5.30 3.72 -22.52
C LEU A 279 -3.94 3.00 -22.62
N ALA A 280 -3.24 3.13 -23.76
CA ALA A 280 -1.88 2.65 -23.92
C ALA A 280 -0.89 3.36 -22.98
N ARG A 281 -0.97 4.70 -22.87
CA ARG A 281 -0.15 5.50 -21.94
C ARG A 281 -0.37 5.10 -20.48
N ALA A 282 -1.63 5.01 -20.06
CA ALA A 282 -1.98 4.56 -18.70
C ALA A 282 -1.44 3.15 -18.42
N GLY A 283 -1.58 2.24 -19.40
CA GLY A 283 -1.02 0.89 -19.33
C GLY A 283 0.50 0.87 -19.20
N PHE A 284 1.20 1.73 -19.93
CA PHE A 284 2.66 1.86 -19.86
C PHE A 284 3.14 2.31 -18.48
N VAL A 285 2.56 3.39 -17.94
CA VAL A 285 2.93 3.90 -16.62
C VAL A 285 2.62 2.87 -15.54
N HIS A 286 1.43 2.25 -15.59
CA HIS A 286 1.04 1.22 -14.63
C HIS A 286 2.00 0.02 -14.67
N ALA A 287 2.38 -0.45 -15.85
CA ALA A 287 3.36 -1.53 -15.99
C ALA A 287 4.73 -1.14 -15.43
N ARG A 288 5.21 0.10 -15.69
CA ARG A 288 6.46 0.64 -15.10
C ARG A 288 6.43 0.64 -13.57
N LEU A 289 5.33 1.07 -12.96
CA LEU A 289 5.17 1.08 -11.50
C LEU A 289 5.11 -0.33 -10.92
N ARG A 290 4.37 -1.25 -11.55
CA ARG A 290 4.27 -2.64 -11.11
C ARG A 290 5.60 -3.40 -11.20
N LEU A 291 6.45 -3.09 -12.19
CA LEU A 291 7.83 -3.60 -12.24
C LEU A 291 8.66 -3.22 -10.99
N LYS A 292 8.17 -2.29 -10.14
CA LYS A 292 8.76 -1.92 -8.83
C LYS A 292 8.07 -2.54 -7.60
N ARG A 293 7.08 -3.43 -7.77
CA ARG A 293 6.44 -4.18 -6.66
C ARG A 293 6.30 -5.68 -6.93
N GLU A 294 5.90 -6.08 -8.14
CA GLU A 294 5.65 -7.49 -8.48
C GLU A 294 6.75 -8.14 -9.33
N ALA A 295 6.76 -9.46 -9.35
CA ALA A 295 7.56 -10.26 -10.27
C ALA A 295 7.29 -9.86 -11.73
N GLY A 296 8.36 -9.75 -12.52
CA GLY A 296 8.35 -9.08 -13.81
C GLY A 296 7.44 -9.68 -14.89
N ALA A 297 7.07 -10.96 -14.83
CA ALA A 297 6.35 -11.64 -15.93
C ALA A 297 4.97 -11.03 -16.23
N ALA A 298 4.10 -10.86 -15.22
CA ALA A 298 2.77 -10.29 -15.42
C ALA A 298 2.83 -8.81 -15.83
N SER A 299 3.79 -8.06 -15.29
CA SER A 299 4.01 -6.66 -15.65
C SER A 299 4.55 -6.51 -17.08
N LEU A 300 5.39 -7.45 -17.54
CA LEU A 300 5.84 -7.53 -18.93
C LEU A 300 4.70 -7.84 -19.90
N VAL A 301 3.77 -8.72 -19.53
CA VAL A 301 2.56 -8.99 -20.34
C VAL A 301 1.74 -7.71 -20.51
N ARG A 302 1.45 -7.01 -19.41
CA ARG A 302 0.73 -5.71 -19.45
C ARG A 302 1.47 -4.68 -20.31
N LEU A 303 2.80 -4.64 -20.24
CA LEU A 303 3.61 -3.73 -21.08
C LEU A 303 3.51 -4.10 -22.58
N ARG A 304 3.49 -5.39 -22.93
CA ARG A 304 3.29 -5.84 -24.32
C ARG A 304 1.88 -5.51 -24.82
N GLU A 305 0.86 -5.68 -23.99
CA GLU A 305 -0.53 -5.31 -24.32
C GLU A 305 -0.67 -3.81 -24.55
N ALA A 306 -0.06 -2.99 -23.69
CA ALA A 306 -0.02 -1.54 -23.85
C ALA A 306 0.67 -1.14 -25.16
N LYS A 307 1.80 -1.78 -25.50
CA LYS A 307 2.49 -1.54 -26.78
C LYS A 307 1.64 -1.94 -27.97
N ALA A 308 1.05 -3.13 -27.96
CA ALA A 308 0.21 -3.58 -29.06
C ALA A 308 -1.00 -2.65 -29.27
N ARG A 309 -1.51 -2.02 -28.20
CA ARG A 309 -2.54 -0.99 -28.29
C ARG A 309 -2.00 0.31 -28.89
N ALA A 310 -0.84 0.78 -28.45
CA ALA A 310 -0.17 1.96 -29.03
C ALA A 310 0.08 1.77 -30.54
N ASP A 311 0.62 0.61 -30.95
CA ASP A 311 0.91 0.28 -32.35
C ASP A 311 -0.35 0.31 -33.25
N ARG A 312 -1.54 0.03 -32.69
CA ARG A 312 -2.81 0.11 -33.43
C ARG A 312 -3.37 1.53 -33.46
N ALA A 313 -3.28 2.26 -32.35
CA ALA A 313 -3.82 3.60 -32.20
C ALA A 313 -2.97 4.65 -32.91
N ASP A 314 -1.66 4.42 -32.99
CA ASP A 314 -0.65 5.31 -33.57
C ASP A 314 0.38 4.48 -34.38
N PRO A 315 0.01 3.97 -35.57
CA PRO A 315 0.87 3.05 -36.34
C PRO A 315 2.18 3.65 -36.84
N GLN A 316 2.24 4.98 -36.98
CA GLN A 316 3.45 5.71 -37.40
C GLN A 316 4.30 6.16 -36.20
N ASP A 317 3.88 5.85 -34.98
CA ASP A 317 4.50 6.28 -33.73
C ASP A 317 4.72 7.81 -33.67
N GLU A 318 3.72 8.57 -34.15
CA GLU A 318 3.74 10.04 -34.12
C GLU A 318 3.83 10.56 -32.69
N SER A 319 3.44 9.78 -31.68
CA SER A 319 3.60 10.11 -30.26
C SER A 319 4.95 9.70 -29.65
N GLY A 320 5.73 8.85 -30.33
CA GLY A 320 6.97 8.25 -29.81
C GLY A 320 6.75 7.23 -28.67
N LEU A 321 5.50 6.93 -28.33
CA LEU A 321 5.13 6.06 -27.22
C LEU A 321 5.51 4.60 -27.48
N SER A 322 5.39 4.14 -28.74
CA SER A 322 5.77 2.78 -29.12
C SER A 322 7.27 2.57 -29.00
N ALA A 323 8.08 3.54 -29.43
CA ALA A 323 9.53 3.51 -29.24
C ALA A 323 9.91 3.46 -27.75
N LEU A 324 9.26 4.27 -26.90
CA LEU A 324 9.48 4.26 -25.44
C LEU A 324 9.16 2.91 -24.81
N MET A 325 8.00 2.32 -25.16
CA MET A 325 7.61 1.00 -24.69
C MET A 325 8.54 -0.09 -25.21
N GLY A 326 9.01 0.01 -26.46
CA GLY A 326 9.95 -0.91 -27.08
C GLY A 326 11.29 -0.95 -26.36
N LEU A 327 11.85 0.22 -26.05
CA LEU A 327 13.07 0.34 -25.24
C LEU A 327 12.88 -0.30 -23.86
N ARG A 328 11.74 -0.04 -23.19
CA ARG A 328 11.47 -0.61 -21.88
C ARG A 328 11.29 -2.13 -21.91
N LEU A 329 10.57 -2.66 -22.91
CA LEU A 329 10.43 -4.10 -23.09
C LEU A 329 11.78 -4.78 -23.30
N LEU A 330 12.66 -4.20 -24.12
CA LEU A 330 14.00 -4.72 -24.35
C LEU A 330 14.78 -4.83 -23.03
N MET A 331 14.76 -3.78 -22.21
CA MET A 331 15.47 -3.74 -20.93
C MET A 331 14.92 -4.76 -19.91
N GLU A 332 13.61 -4.98 -19.89
CA GLU A 332 12.94 -5.79 -18.87
C GLU A 332 12.77 -7.28 -19.25
N SER A 333 12.94 -7.64 -20.53
CA SER A 333 12.81 -9.03 -21.01
C SER A 333 14.01 -9.95 -20.68
N SER A 334 14.96 -9.47 -19.88
CA SER A 334 15.95 -10.29 -19.14
C SER A 334 16.82 -11.28 -19.94
N ARG A 335 17.30 -10.88 -21.14
CA ARG A 335 18.54 -11.39 -21.78
C ARG A 335 18.69 -12.94 -21.87
N SER A 336 17.69 -13.70 -22.30
CA SER A 336 17.85 -15.14 -22.67
C SER A 336 18.56 -15.37 -24.03
N GLY A 337 19.39 -14.42 -24.48
CA GLY A 337 20.01 -14.42 -25.80
C GLY A 337 21.44 -13.88 -25.76
N ASP A 338 22.11 -13.87 -26.92
CA ASP A 338 23.49 -13.38 -27.08
C ASP A 338 23.63 -11.93 -26.56
N PRO A 339 24.48 -11.66 -25.55
CA PRO A 339 24.73 -10.32 -25.01
C PRO A 339 25.13 -9.29 -26.06
N LYS A 340 25.84 -9.70 -27.13
CA LYS A 340 26.20 -8.80 -28.23
C LYS A 340 24.97 -8.37 -29.03
N ASN A 341 24.06 -9.30 -29.28
CA ASN A 341 22.79 -9.01 -29.95
C ASN A 341 21.92 -8.08 -29.10
N HIS A 342 21.88 -8.26 -27.77
CA HIS A 342 21.15 -7.35 -26.87
C HIS A 342 21.72 -5.93 -26.90
N ALA A 343 23.05 -5.77 -26.80
CA ALA A 343 23.69 -4.46 -26.85
C ALA A 343 23.39 -3.71 -28.17
N HIS A 344 23.43 -4.43 -29.30
CA HIS A 344 23.08 -3.86 -30.60
C HIS A 344 21.61 -3.43 -30.68
N LEU A 345 20.68 -4.27 -30.22
CA LEU A 345 19.25 -3.94 -30.17
C LEU A 345 18.98 -2.74 -29.24
N PHE A 346 19.75 -2.62 -28.17
CA PHE A 346 19.65 -1.49 -27.24
C PHE A 346 20.09 -0.18 -27.89
N GLU A 347 21.23 -0.18 -28.60
CA GLU A 347 21.70 0.98 -29.35
C GLU A 347 20.71 1.39 -30.45
N GLN A 348 20.12 0.43 -31.17
CA GLN A 348 19.06 0.72 -32.13
C GLN A 348 17.82 1.35 -31.48
N ALA A 349 17.40 0.84 -30.31
CA ALA A 349 16.25 1.38 -29.58
C ALA A 349 16.52 2.81 -29.09
N ILE A 350 17.73 3.10 -28.59
CA ILE A 350 18.16 4.46 -28.26
C ILE A 350 18.13 5.36 -29.49
N GLY A 351 18.60 4.87 -30.65
CA GLY A 351 18.54 5.60 -31.92
C GLY A 351 17.12 5.98 -32.33
N LYS A 352 16.14 5.08 -32.13
CA LYS A 352 14.72 5.37 -32.39
C LYS A 352 14.17 6.48 -31.49
N ILE A 353 14.52 6.50 -30.20
CA ILE A 353 14.14 7.58 -29.29
C ILE A 353 14.77 8.90 -29.70
N SER A 354 16.06 8.90 -30.03
CA SER A 354 16.77 10.10 -30.47
C SER A 354 16.14 10.72 -31.73
N GLY A 355 15.73 9.87 -32.69
CA GLY A 355 15.10 10.27 -33.94
C GLY A 355 13.60 10.61 -33.86
N ALA A 356 12.93 10.39 -32.72
CA ALA A 356 11.50 10.66 -32.58
C ALA A 356 11.22 12.18 -32.54
N SER A 357 10.67 12.74 -33.61
CA SER A 357 10.42 14.18 -33.75
C SER A 357 9.38 14.74 -32.76
N SER A 358 8.50 13.88 -32.26
CA SER A 358 7.44 14.23 -31.31
C SER A 358 7.87 14.32 -29.86
N LEU A 359 9.02 13.73 -29.53
CA LEU A 359 9.61 13.86 -28.20
C LEU A 359 10.43 15.15 -28.13
N THR A 360 10.23 15.92 -27.06
CA THR A 360 11.11 17.07 -26.79
C THR A 360 12.52 16.58 -26.48
N ASP A 361 13.55 17.40 -26.74
CA ASP A 361 14.94 17.03 -26.45
C ASP A 361 15.14 16.68 -24.97
N ARG A 362 14.43 17.37 -24.07
CA ARG A 362 14.40 17.05 -22.64
C ARG A 362 13.87 15.64 -22.36
N GLN A 363 12.81 15.22 -23.07
CA GLN A 363 12.23 13.88 -22.91
C GLN A 363 13.15 12.81 -23.45
N LYS A 364 13.72 13.02 -24.64
CA LYS A 364 14.72 12.13 -25.23
C LYS A 364 15.88 11.92 -24.26
N ALA A 365 16.45 13.02 -23.79
CA ALA A 365 17.59 12.98 -22.88
C ALA A 365 17.27 12.28 -21.55
N TYR A 366 16.07 12.49 -21.00
CA TYR A 366 15.63 11.81 -19.77
C TYR A 366 15.49 10.29 -19.97
N GLU A 367 14.77 9.87 -21.00
CA GLU A 367 14.49 8.44 -21.22
C GLU A 367 15.77 7.70 -21.67
N MET A 368 16.62 8.34 -22.48
CA MET A 368 17.94 7.82 -22.82
C MET A 368 18.84 7.70 -21.58
N ALA A 369 18.96 8.75 -20.75
CA ALA A 369 19.77 8.69 -19.54
C ALA A 369 19.28 7.60 -18.57
N SER A 370 17.96 7.48 -18.39
CA SER A 370 17.36 6.44 -17.56
C SER A 370 17.63 5.04 -18.12
N ALA A 371 17.54 4.86 -19.43
CA ALA A 371 17.77 3.59 -20.08
C ALA A 371 19.24 3.15 -20.01
N LEU A 372 20.17 4.07 -20.29
CA LEU A 372 21.61 3.85 -20.17
C LEU A 372 21.99 3.41 -18.75
N GLY A 373 21.44 4.06 -17.73
CA GLY A 373 21.69 3.68 -16.33
C GLY A 373 21.19 2.30 -15.97
N ARG A 374 19.94 1.95 -16.33
CA ARG A 374 19.37 0.63 -16.04
C ARG A 374 20.02 -0.48 -16.88
N GLU A 375 20.46 -0.21 -18.11
CA GLU A 375 21.25 -1.14 -18.93
C GLU A 375 22.66 -1.37 -18.34
N ALA A 376 23.31 -0.33 -17.83
CA ALA A 376 24.60 -0.46 -17.17
C ALA A 376 24.50 -1.31 -15.89
N VAL A 377 23.46 -1.09 -15.07
CA VAL A 377 23.18 -1.93 -13.89
C VAL A 377 22.89 -3.38 -14.30
N LEU A 378 22.17 -3.60 -15.41
CA LEU A 378 21.91 -4.96 -15.92
C LEU A 378 23.17 -5.65 -16.46
N ALA A 379 24.04 -4.92 -17.16
CA ALA A 379 25.34 -5.42 -17.60
C ALA A 379 26.19 -5.85 -16.39
N TYR A 380 26.25 -5.01 -15.36
CA TYR A 380 26.90 -5.30 -14.09
C TYR A 380 26.31 -6.53 -13.39
N LEU A 381 24.97 -6.64 -13.32
CA LEU A 381 24.31 -7.79 -12.70
C LEU A 381 24.51 -9.07 -13.52
N SER A 382 24.71 -8.99 -14.82
CA SER A 382 24.97 -10.18 -15.64
C SER A 382 26.39 -10.70 -15.41
N ASP A 383 27.36 -9.79 -15.44
CA ASP A 383 28.79 -10.09 -15.33
C ASP A 383 29.46 -9.06 -14.38
N PRO A 384 29.46 -9.32 -13.06
CA PRO A 384 29.94 -8.38 -12.06
C PRO A 384 31.49 -8.29 -12.06
N PRO A 385 32.06 -7.14 -11.64
CA PRO A 385 33.51 -7.02 -11.42
C PRO A 385 34.05 -8.04 -10.38
N PRO A 386 35.38 -8.23 -10.29
CA PRO A 386 36.44 -7.54 -11.03
C PRO A 386 36.50 -7.97 -12.50
N TRP A 387 36.72 -7.01 -13.40
CA TRP A 387 36.84 -7.26 -14.82
C TRP A 387 38.31 -7.26 -15.27
N PRO A 388 38.72 -8.19 -16.16
CA PRO A 388 39.99 -8.09 -16.87
C PRO A 388 40.13 -6.80 -17.69
N ALA A 389 41.36 -6.38 -17.99
CA ALA A 389 41.64 -5.15 -18.75
C ALA A 389 41.02 -5.14 -20.17
N ASP A 390 40.83 -6.31 -20.77
CA ASP A 390 40.23 -6.54 -22.09
C ASP A 390 38.75 -6.95 -22.02
N SER A 391 38.11 -6.82 -20.85
CA SER A 391 36.71 -7.19 -20.66
C SER A 391 35.77 -6.39 -21.57
N VAL A 392 35.03 -7.12 -22.42
CA VAL A 392 33.98 -6.55 -23.27
C VAL A 392 32.87 -5.93 -22.42
N THR A 393 32.50 -6.56 -21.29
CA THR A 393 31.52 -6.02 -20.34
C THR A 393 31.98 -4.71 -19.72
N ALA A 394 33.24 -4.62 -19.30
CA ALA A 394 33.81 -3.40 -18.73
C ALA A 394 33.80 -2.26 -19.75
N GLY A 395 34.21 -2.55 -20.99
CA GLY A 395 34.17 -1.59 -22.09
C GLY A 395 32.74 -1.13 -22.38
N TYR A 396 31.76 -2.04 -22.40
CA TYR A 396 30.36 -1.69 -22.61
C TYR A 396 29.79 -0.84 -21.46
N TYR A 397 30.01 -1.25 -20.22
CA TYR A 397 29.62 -0.49 -19.02
C TYR A 397 30.18 0.92 -19.07
N LYS A 398 31.48 1.07 -19.36
CA LYS A 398 32.13 2.37 -19.41
C LYS A 398 31.56 3.26 -20.51
N ARG A 399 31.21 2.70 -21.68
CA ARG A 399 30.52 3.45 -22.74
C ARG A 399 29.15 3.96 -22.28
N LEU A 400 28.34 3.10 -21.65
CA LEU A 400 27.02 3.49 -21.14
C LEU A 400 27.12 4.58 -20.07
N GLU A 401 28.05 4.44 -19.13
CA GLU A 401 28.34 5.44 -18.09
C GLU A 401 28.74 6.78 -18.72
N THR A 402 29.62 6.76 -19.72
CA THR A 402 30.12 7.96 -20.40
C THR A 402 29.00 8.67 -21.17
N GLN A 403 28.16 7.91 -21.88
CA GLN A 403 26.99 8.46 -22.57
C GLN A 403 25.99 9.06 -21.59
N HIS A 404 25.73 8.38 -20.46
CA HIS A 404 24.87 8.90 -19.40
C HIS A 404 25.41 10.22 -18.84
N LEU A 405 26.70 10.29 -18.53
CA LEU A 405 27.34 11.50 -18.02
C LEU A 405 27.30 12.64 -19.05
N SER A 406 27.51 12.36 -20.32
CA SER A 406 27.42 13.35 -21.41
C SER A 406 26.04 14.01 -21.44
N LEU A 407 24.96 13.22 -21.33
CA LEU A 407 23.59 13.75 -21.25
C LEU A 407 23.38 14.64 -20.01
N LEU A 408 23.95 14.27 -18.86
CA LEU A 408 23.87 15.10 -17.66
C LEU A 408 24.63 16.42 -17.77
N GLN A 409 25.75 16.43 -18.50
CA GLN A 409 26.54 17.63 -18.75
C GLN A 409 25.83 18.56 -19.73
N GLU A 410 25.28 18.01 -20.81
CA GLU A 410 24.59 18.76 -21.87
C GLU A 410 23.27 19.37 -21.37
N TYR A 411 22.41 18.58 -20.71
CA TYR A 411 21.08 19.04 -20.28
C TYR A 411 21.07 19.58 -18.83
N GLY A 412 22.20 19.52 -18.13
CA GLY A 412 22.43 20.19 -16.85
C GLY A 412 21.33 19.98 -15.81
N ALA A 413 20.83 21.09 -15.25
CA ALA A 413 19.81 21.09 -14.21
C ALA A 413 18.49 20.39 -14.63
N ALA A 414 18.19 20.33 -15.93
CA ALA A 414 16.94 19.75 -16.43
C ALA A 414 16.84 18.22 -16.24
N LEU A 415 17.99 17.54 -16.06
CA LEU A 415 18.08 16.10 -15.78
C LEU A 415 18.61 15.78 -14.38
N ARG A 416 19.38 16.69 -13.75
CA ARG A 416 20.05 16.41 -12.47
C ARG A 416 19.08 16.02 -11.35
N ASP A 417 17.90 16.65 -11.26
CA ASP A 417 16.91 16.36 -10.21
C ASP A 417 16.42 14.90 -10.19
N LYS A 418 16.59 14.16 -11.30
CA LYS A 418 16.20 12.74 -11.42
C LYS A 418 17.35 11.79 -11.70
N GLN A 419 18.34 12.17 -12.51
CA GLN A 419 19.36 11.23 -13.00
C GLN A 419 20.68 11.29 -12.24
N GLU A 420 20.91 12.31 -11.39
CA GLU A 420 22.14 12.38 -10.57
C GLU A 420 22.33 11.17 -9.63
N VAL A 421 21.28 10.68 -8.96
CA VAL A 421 21.36 9.45 -8.15
C VAL A 421 21.70 8.21 -8.99
N VAL A 422 21.28 8.17 -10.25
CA VAL A 422 21.62 7.09 -11.17
C VAL A 422 23.12 7.14 -11.47
N HIS A 423 23.64 8.32 -11.80
CA HIS A 423 25.07 8.53 -12.02
C HIS A 423 25.91 8.16 -10.78
N ILE A 424 25.51 8.61 -9.59
CA ILE A 424 26.20 8.23 -8.33
C ILE A 424 26.17 6.71 -8.16
N GLY A 425 25.02 6.07 -8.41
CA GLY A 425 24.90 4.61 -8.37
C GLY A 425 25.84 3.90 -9.37
N LEU A 426 25.99 4.43 -10.58
CA LEU A 426 26.92 3.90 -11.60
C LEU A 426 28.39 4.07 -11.19
N ALA A 427 28.74 5.13 -10.49
CA ALA A 427 30.09 5.31 -9.96
C ALA A 427 30.38 4.37 -8.78
N ILE A 428 29.39 4.15 -7.90
CA ILE A 428 29.50 3.31 -6.71
C ILE A 428 29.62 1.82 -7.07
N ALA A 429 28.78 1.32 -7.99
CA ALA A 429 28.70 -0.10 -8.29
C ALA A 429 30.05 -0.80 -8.61
N PRO A 430 30.94 -0.22 -9.46
CA PRO A 430 32.28 -0.76 -9.65
C PRO A 430 33.23 -0.44 -8.48
N ALA A 431 33.15 0.76 -7.90
CA ALA A 431 34.06 1.20 -6.85
C ALA A 431 33.99 0.34 -5.57
N ILE A 432 32.82 -0.21 -5.24
CA ILE A 432 32.66 -1.08 -4.05
C ILE A 432 33.40 -2.42 -4.16
N TRP A 433 33.74 -2.89 -5.37
CA TRP A 433 34.59 -4.09 -5.54
C TRP A 433 36.06 -3.82 -5.25
N GLU A 434 36.49 -2.58 -5.44
CA GLU A 434 37.84 -2.09 -5.15
C GLU A 434 37.89 -1.32 -3.83
N VAL A 435 36.91 -1.54 -2.93
CA VAL A 435 36.80 -0.80 -1.66
C VAL A 435 38.04 -0.97 -0.77
N SER A 436 38.83 -2.03 -0.96
CA SER A 436 40.10 -2.24 -0.27
C SER A 436 41.15 -1.18 -0.63
N THR A 437 41.14 -0.64 -1.84
CA THR A 437 42.09 0.37 -2.33
C THR A 437 41.44 1.74 -2.56
N ARG A 438 40.10 1.81 -2.62
CA ARG A 438 39.34 3.03 -2.91
C ARG A 438 38.36 3.45 -1.80
N ALA A 439 38.63 3.07 -0.55
CA ALA A 439 37.71 3.30 0.57
C ALA A 439 37.27 4.77 0.70
N GLU A 440 38.20 5.73 0.58
CA GLU A 440 37.89 7.18 0.66
C GLU A 440 37.00 7.65 -0.49
N GLN A 441 37.23 7.17 -1.71
CA GLN A 441 36.39 7.49 -2.85
C GLN A 441 34.96 6.95 -2.65
N VAL A 442 34.84 5.71 -2.15
CA VAL A 442 33.52 5.11 -1.87
C VAL A 442 32.80 5.87 -0.74
N ASP A 443 33.52 6.28 0.31
CA ASP A 443 32.99 7.08 1.43
C ASP A 443 32.44 8.43 0.94
N ALA A 444 33.20 9.14 0.09
CA ALA A 444 32.76 10.41 -0.52
C ALA A 444 31.51 10.22 -1.42
N LEU A 445 31.45 9.13 -2.19
CA LEU A 445 30.29 8.80 -3.01
C LEU A 445 29.07 8.46 -2.16
N VAL A 446 29.23 7.76 -1.04
CA VAL A 446 28.14 7.46 -0.09
C VAL A 446 27.57 8.75 0.51
N ILE A 447 28.42 9.68 0.95
CA ILE A 447 27.97 10.98 1.49
C ILE A 447 27.20 11.77 0.43
N THR A 448 27.78 11.87 -0.77
CA THR A 448 27.14 12.55 -1.91
C THR A 448 25.81 11.90 -2.25
N GLY A 449 25.76 10.56 -2.27
CA GLY A 449 24.56 9.78 -2.54
C GLY A 449 23.45 9.96 -1.50
N LYS A 450 23.80 9.97 -0.20
CA LYS A 450 22.85 10.22 0.89
C LYS A 450 22.24 11.62 0.78
N ASN A 451 23.06 12.64 0.50
CA ASN A 451 22.59 14.01 0.32
C ASN A 451 21.65 14.14 -0.90
N ALA A 452 22.04 13.56 -2.03
CA ALA A 452 21.20 13.54 -3.23
C ALA A 452 19.88 12.78 -3.01
N ALA A 453 19.92 11.69 -2.23
CA ALA A 453 18.72 10.94 -1.85
C ALA A 453 17.78 11.79 -0.99
N ILE A 454 18.30 12.51 0.01
CA ILE A 454 17.51 13.39 0.90
C ILE A 454 16.86 14.53 0.11
N GLN A 455 17.64 15.28 -0.65
CA GLN A 455 17.16 16.43 -1.43
C GLN A 455 15.99 16.08 -2.35
N ARG A 456 15.98 14.83 -2.84
CA ARG A 456 15.02 14.35 -3.84
C ARG A 456 14.05 13.31 -3.26
N SER A 457 14.00 13.18 -1.93
CA SER A 457 13.12 12.25 -1.19
C SER A 457 13.15 10.80 -1.72
N ASN A 458 14.33 10.32 -2.16
CA ASN A 458 14.50 8.98 -2.72
C ASN A 458 15.02 8.01 -1.67
N ALA A 459 14.09 7.47 -0.89
CA ALA A 459 14.42 6.60 0.22
C ALA A 459 15.02 5.24 -0.18
N ILE A 460 14.68 4.73 -1.37
CA ILE A 460 15.28 3.50 -1.91
C ILE A 460 16.77 3.69 -2.15
N PHE A 461 17.13 4.81 -2.80
CA PHE A 461 18.54 5.14 -3.03
C PHE A 461 19.27 5.43 -1.72
N TYR A 462 18.62 6.08 -0.76
CA TYR A 462 19.18 6.25 0.59
C TYR A 462 19.53 4.90 1.24
N CYS A 463 18.61 3.92 1.18
CA CYS A 463 18.86 2.57 1.69
C CYS A 463 20.02 1.88 0.96
N GLN A 464 20.15 2.07 -0.37
CA GLN A 464 21.31 1.58 -1.12
C GLN A 464 22.62 2.18 -0.57
N MET A 465 22.65 3.47 -0.28
CA MET A 465 23.83 4.11 0.33
C MET A 465 24.12 3.59 1.74
N LEU A 466 23.10 3.34 2.57
CA LEU A 466 23.28 2.76 3.90
C LEU A 466 23.84 1.32 3.86
N LEU A 467 23.47 0.52 2.85
CA LEU A 467 24.06 -0.80 2.66
C LEU A 467 25.56 -0.71 2.31
N VAL A 468 25.95 0.27 1.49
CA VAL A 468 27.36 0.55 1.19
C VAL A 468 28.09 1.11 2.42
N GLU A 469 27.45 1.97 3.21
CA GLU A 469 27.97 2.49 4.48
C GLU A 469 28.21 1.35 5.49
N ALA A 470 27.30 0.39 5.58
CA ALA A 470 27.47 -0.80 6.42
C ALA A 470 28.70 -1.64 6.00
N MET A 471 28.93 -1.79 4.69
CA MET A 471 30.17 -2.42 4.19
C MET A 471 31.41 -1.63 4.59
N LEU A 472 31.40 -0.30 4.43
CA LEU A 472 32.52 0.55 4.83
C LEU A 472 32.80 0.46 6.33
N CYS A 473 31.75 0.41 7.17
CA CYS A 473 31.88 0.19 8.60
C CYS A 473 32.54 -1.16 8.93
N ARG A 474 32.23 -2.25 8.18
CA ARG A 474 32.96 -3.53 8.32
C ARG A 474 34.42 -3.40 7.91
N ARG A 475 34.73 -2.68 6.82
CA ARG A 475 36.12 -2.37 6.39
C ARG A 475 36.90 -1.54 7.42
N LYS A 476 36.22 -0.66 8.18
CA LYS A 476 36.79 0.18 9.25
C LYS A 476 36.76 -0.48 10.65
N GLN A 477 36.44 -1.78 10.73
CA GLN A 477 36.27 -2.55 11.98
C GLN A 477 35.19 -2.03 12.94
N SER A 478 34.31 -1.13 12.49
CA SER A 478 33.12 -0.67 13.23
C SER A 478 31.97 -1.67 13.10
N HIS A 479 32.19 -2.91 13.55
CA HIS A 479 31.27 -4.03 13.32
C HIS A 479 29.87 -3.82 13.90
N LEU A 480 29.76 -3.23 15.09
CA LEU A 480 28.47 -2.95 15.72
C LEU A 480 27.62 -2.01 14.86
N ARG A 481 28.18 -0.85 14.48
CA ARG A 481 27.53 0.12 13.58
C ARG A 481 27.10 -0.53 12.27
N ALA A 482 27.98 -1.33 11.66
CA ALA A 482 27.67 -2.01 10.41
C ALA A 482 26.44 -2.94 10.51
N PHE A 483 26.41 -3.81 11.52
CA PHE A 483 25.30 -4.76 11.68
C PHE A 483 24.00 -4.06 12.12
N THR A 484 24.08 -3.00 12.92
CA THR A 484 22.90 -2.19 13.29
C THR A 484 22.32 -1.49 12.06
N LEU A 485 23.16 -0.82 11.26
CA LEU A 485 22.74 -0.19 10.00
C LEU A 485 22.11 -1.21 9.04
N ALA A 486 22.72 -2.38 8.90
CA ALA A 486 22.18 -3.44 8.07
C ALA A 486 20.80 -3.92 8.55
N CYS A 487 20.61 -4.11 9.86
CA CYS A 487 19.30 -4.51 10.41
C CYS A 487 18.22 -3.48 10.11
N LEU A 488 18.48 -2.19 10.39
CA LEU A 488 17.51 -1.11 10.20
C LEU A 488 17.19 -0.88 8.72
N THR A 489 18.22 -0.82 7.87
CA THR A 489 18.06 -0.65 6.42
C THR A 489 17.23 -1.77 5.83
N THR A 490 17.52 -3.00 6.24
CA THR A 490 16.81 -4.18 5.74
C THR A 490 15.36 -4.22 6.22
N GLN A 491 15.09 -3.82 7.47
CA GLN A 491 13.74 -3.73 7.98
C GLN A 491 12.93 -2.65 7.26
N ALA A 492 13.53 -1.49 6.96
CA ALA A 492 12.89 -0.43 6.17
C ALA A 492 12.49 -0.94 4.77
N LEU A 493 13.38 -1.68 4.10
CA LEU A 493 13.11 -2.32 2.81
C LEU A 493 11.96 -3.32 2.92
N ASN A 494 11.95 -4.17 3.96
CA ASN A 494 10.87 -5.14 4.18
C ASN A 494 9.52 -4.46 4.43
N ASN A 495 9.47 -3.46 5.32
CA ASN A 495 8.23 -2.75 5.68
C ASN A 495 7.59 -2.06 4.47
N ALA A 496 8.39 -1.59 3.52
CA ALA A 496 7.89 -1.01 2.26
C ALA A 496 7.57 -2.04 1.16
N GLY A 497 7.69 -3.34 1.45
CA GLY A 497 7.45 -4.41 0.48
C GLY A 497 8.48 -4.47 -0.65
N LEU A 498 9.67 -3.89 -0.47
CA LEU A 498 10.73 -3.96 -1.47
C LEU A 498 11.53 -5.26 -1.34
N LEU A 499 11.66 -5.96 -2.46
CA LEU A 499 12.46 -7.18 -2.55
C LEU A 499 13.95 -6.84 -2.64
N LEU A 500 14.80 -7.69 -2.06
CA LEU A 500 16.26 -7.61 -2.22
C LEU A 500 16.71 -7.80 -3.69
N SER A 501 15.82 -8.29 -4.56
CA SER A 501 16.03 -8.40 -6.01
C SER A 501 15.85 -7.09 -6.78
N HIS A 502 15.43 -6.00 -6.13
CA HIS A 502 15.40 -4.67 -6.74
C HIS A 502 16.80 -4.29 -7.26
N GLU A 503 16.92 -3.72 -8.48
CA GLU A 503 18.16 -3.78 -9.24
C GLU A 503 19.38 -3.15 -8.54
N GLY A 504 19.22 -1.97 -7.93
CA GLY A 504 20.32 -1.31 -7.22
C GLY A 504 20.68 -2.00 -5.91
N VAL A 505 19.70 -2.60 -5.21
CA VAL A 505 19.95 -3.38 -4.00
C VAL A 505 20.66 -4.69 -4.37
N ALA A 506 20.17 -5.38 -5.39
CA ALA A 506 20.77 -6.61 -5.90
C ALA A 506 22.21 -6.39 -6.37
N ALA A 507 22.51 -5.25 -7.01
CA ALA A 507 23.86 -4.89 -7.44
C ALA A 507 24.82 -4.77 -6.25
N ILE A 508 24.44 -4.03 -5.21
CA ILE A 508 25.24 -3.89 -3.99
C ILE A 508 25.39 -5.23 -3.27
N LEU A 509 24.29 -5.96 -3.07
CA LEU A 509 24.31 -7.23 -2.35
C LEU A 509 25.11 -8.31 -3.07
N ARG A 510 25.25 -8.23 -4.40
CA ARG A 510 26.12 -9.13 -5.16
C ARG A 510 27.59 -8.96 -4.79
N CYS A 511 28.03 -7.71 -4.58
CA CYS A 511 29.36 -7.43 -4.03
C CYS A 511 29.44 -7.89 -2.57
N VAL A 512 28.51 -7.45 -1.70
CA VAL A 512 28.48 -7.82 -0.26
C VAL A 512 28.60 -9.33 -0.07
N LYS A 513 27.88 -10.13 -0.88
CA LYS A 513 27.93 -11.60 -0.82
C LYS A 513 29.34 -12.16 -0.98
N VAL A 514 30.17 -11.53 -1.81
CA VAL A 514 31.55 -11.97 -2.09
C VAL A 514 32.51 -11.41 -1.05
N VAL A 515 32.43 -10.11 -0.75
CA VAL A 515 33.41 -9.44 0.12
C VAL A 515 33.11 -9.53 1.61
N ASP A 516 31.85 -9.73 2.00
CA ASP A 516 31.41 -9.89 3.39
C ASP A 516 30.19 -10.83 3.52
N PRO A 517 30.40 -12.16 3.42
CA PRO A 517 29.33 -13.15 3.48
C PRO A 517 28.49 -13.09 4.77
N SER A 518 29.08 -12.65 5.89
CA SER A 518 28.38 -12.54 7.16
C SER A 518 27.39 -11.37 7.17
N LEU A 519 27.78 -10.21 6.63
CA LEU A 519 26.87 -9.08 6.42
C LEU A 519 25.73 -9.46 5.44
N TYR A 520 26.06 -10.14 4.34
CA TYR A 520 25.07 -10.62 3.37
C TYR A 520 24.03 -11.57 3.99
N ARG A 521 24.49 -12.53 4.81
CA ARG A 521 23.60 -13.46 5.52
C ARG A 521 22.66 -12.74 6.47
N LEU A 522 23.16 -11.76 7.22
CA LEU A 522 22.34 -10.94 8.11
C LEU A 522 21.25 -10.20 7.33
N VAL A 523 21.61 -9.47 6.28
CA VAL A 523 20.64 -8.76 5.42
C VAL A 523 19.58 -9.71 4.88
N THR A 524 19.99 -10.87 4.35
CA THR A 524 19.03 -11.82 3.75
C THR A 524 18.07 -12.42 4.79
N LEU A 525 18.56 -12.78 5.97
CA LEU A 525 17.75 -13.39 7.02
C LEU A 525 16.85 -12.38 7.75
N VAL A 526 17.34 -11.16 8.00
CA VAL A 526 16.52 -10.07 8.55
C VAL A 526 15.43 -9.68 7.55
N HIS A 527 15.74 -9.60 6.25
CA HIS A 527 14.72 -9.29 5.24
C HIS A 527 13.62 -10.35 5.22
N LYS A 528 13.98 -11.63 5.35
CA LYS A 528 13.01 -12.72 5.28
C LYS A 528 12.17 -12.89 6.55
N PHE A 529 12.75 -12.67 7.72
CA PHE A 529 12.15 -13.05 9.00
C PHE A 529 11.96 -11.90 10.00
N GLY A 530 12.34 -10.68 9.62
CA GLY A 530 12.43 -9.52 10.53
C GLY A 530 13.66 -9.59 11.44
N ILE A 531 13.98 -8.48 12.12
CA ILE A 531 15.22 -8.33 12.89
C ILE A 531 15.39 -9.44 13.94
N ARG A 532 14.41 -9.63 14.84
CA ARG A 532 14.53 -10.58 15.96
C ARG A 532 14.84 -11.99 15.49
N LYS A 533 14.00 -12.55 14.61
CA LYS A 533 14.15 -13.92 14.13
C LYS A 533 15.32 -14.07 13.16
N GLY A 534 15.58 -13.07 12.33
CA GLY A 534 16.73 -13.06 11.42
C GLY A 534 18.07 -13.12 12.17
N VAL A 535 18.23 -12.29 13.20
CA VAL A 535 19.44 -12.27 14.06
C VAL A 535 19.64 -13.60 14.77
N GLU A 536 18.58 -14.19 15.36
CA GLU A 536 18.67 -15.51 16.00
C GLU A 536 19.15 -16.60 15.02
N ILE A 537 18.61 -16.64 13.81
CA ILE A 537 19.05 -17.62 12.80
C ILE A 537 20.52 -17.38 12.41
N VAL A 538 20.92 -16.11 12.22
CA VAL A 538 22.32 -15.77 11.89
C VAL A 538 23.28 -16.25 12.98
N LYS A 539 22.92 -16.08 14.26
CA LYS A 539 23.73 -16.54 15.40
C LYS A 539 23.95 -18.05 15.37
N CYS A 540 22.96 -18.83 14.93
CA CYS A 540 23.09 -20.29 14.82
C CYS A 540 23.95 -20.76 13.64
N VAL A 541 24.10 -19.94 12.59
CA VAL A 541 24.80 -20.34 11.35
C VAL A 541 26.11 -19.58 11.11
N SER A 542 26.41 -18.56 11.92
CA SER A 542 27.65 -17.79 11.86
C SER A 542 28.64 -18.29 12.90
N THR A 543 29.89 -18.51 12.48
CA THR A 543 31.01 -18.82 13.38
C THR A 543 31.75 -17.58 13.86
N GLU A 544 31.42 -16.40 13.33
CA GLU A 544 32.11 -15.14 13.60
C GLU A 544 31.14 -14.03 14.02
N ASN A 545 31.63 -13.10 14.85
CA ASN A 545 30.93 -11.87 15.26
C ASN A 545 29.56 -12.09 15.93
N VAL A 546 29.30 -13.28 16.48
CA VAL A 546 27.99 -13.68 17.04
C VAL A 546 27.52 -12.70 18.11
N GLU A 547 28.38 -12.36 19.07
CA GLU A 547 28.06 -11.40 20.14
C GLU A 547 27.75 -10.00 19.62
N VAL A 548 28.50 -9.55 18.60
CA VAL A 548 28.31 -8.22 18.00
C VAL A 548 27.01 -8.17 17.20
N ILE A 549 26.67 -9.23 16.47
CA ILE A 549 25.42 -9.37 15.72
C ILE A 549 24.22 -9.39 16.68
N ASP A 550 24.33 -10.12 17.79
CA ASP A 550 23.32 -10.16 18.84
C ASP A 550 23.09 -8.78 19.48
N ARG A 551 24.19 -8.07 19.82
CA ARG A 551 24.11 -6.70 20.32
C ARG A 551 23.50 -5.74 19.30
N ALA A 552 23.88 -5.83 18.03
CA ALA A 552 23.31 -5.02 16.95
C ALA A 552 21.80 -5.25 16.81
N GLY A 553 21.34 -6.51 16.90
CA GLY A 553 19.92 -6.85 16.89
C GLY A 553 19.16 -6.21 18.05
N ARG A 554 19.70 -6.28 19.28
CA ARG A 554 19.12 -5.62 20.45
C ARG A 554 19.00 -4.11 20.29
N ILE A 555 20.02 -3.46 19.72
CA ILE A 555 19.99 -2.03 19.44
C ILE A 555 18.95 -1.72 18.36
N ALA A 556 18.91 -2.49 17.27
CA ALA A 556 18.03 -2.19 16.13
C ALA A 556 16.54 -2.39 16.42
N VAL A 557 16.17 -3.32 17.31
CA VAL A 557 14.75 -3.64 17.59
C VAL A 557 13.93 -2.42 18.07
N PRO A 558 14.35 -1.64 19.09
CA PRO A 558 13.61 -0.44 19.50
C PRO A 558 13.44 0.60 18.38
N TYR A 559 14.45 0.80 17.54
CA TYR A 559 14.36 1.75 16.42
C TYR A 559 13.51 1.21 15.27
N SER A 560 13.38 -0.12 15.12
CA SER A 560 12.56 -0.71 14.06
C SER A 560 11.08 -0.36 14.17
N GLU A 561 10.59 -0.07 15.38
CA GLU A 561 9.21 0.40 15.61
C GLU A 561 9.00 1.85 15.14
N GLN A 562 10.09 2.63 15.04
CA GLN A 562 10.11 4.00 14.52
C GLN A 562 10.28 4.03 12.99
N VAL A 563 10.77 2.94 12.39
CA VAL A 563 10.91 2.81 10.93
C VAL A 563 9.67 2.10 10.37
N ARG A 564 8.55 2.81 10.28
CA ARG A 564 7.30 2.26 9.74
C ARG A 564 7.34 2.17 8.22
N ASP A 565 8.07 3.07 7.58
CA ASP A 565 8.34 3.04 6.13
C ASP A 565 9.77 3.50 5.76
N LEU A 566 10.04 3.61 4.45
CA LEU A 566 11.35 4.00 3.94
C LEU A 566 11.70 5.47 4.23
N LYS A 567 10.74 6.37 4.42
CA LYS A 567 11.04 7.80 4.70
C LYS A 567 11.54 7.96 6.13
N ASP A 568 11.01 7.16 7.07
CA ASP A 568 11.41 7.23 8.47
C ASP A 568 12.91 6.98 8.67
N ILE A 569 13.51 6.05 7.90
CA ILE A 569 14.95 5.77 7.99
C ILE A 569 15.82 6.96 7.58
N MET A 570 15.32 7.86 6.73
CA MET A 570 16.05 9.06 6.32
C MET A 570 16.06 10.13 7.42
N THR A 571 15.14 10.04 8.38
CA THR A 571 14.99 10.97 9.50
C THR A 571 15.57 10.46 10.81
N LEU A 572 15.91 9.18 10.87
CA LEU A 572 16.61 8.61 12.01
C LEU A 572 17.99 9.24 12.19
N GLN A 573 18.31 9.64 13.41
CA GLN A 573 19.66 10.04 13.79
C GLN A 573 20.57 8.81 13.91
N LEU A 574 20.97 8.27 12.75
CA LEU A 574 21.80 7.07 12.67
C LEU A 574 23.21 7.25 13.26
N ASP A 575 23.68 8.49 13.39
CA ASP A 575 24.99 8.80 13.98
C ASP A 575 25.05 8.54 15.48
N VAL A 576 23.90 8.50 16.16
CA VAL A 576 23.78 8.17 17.60
C VAL A 576 23.89 6.65 17.83
N LEU A 577 23.79 5.84 16.78
CA LEU A 577 23.88 4.36 16.88
C LEU A 577 25.34 3.84 16.98
N ALA A 578 26.31 4.75 17.11
CA ALA A 578 27.75 4.46 17.10
C ALA A 578 28.38 4.29 18.49
N GLU A 579 27.62 4.50 19.57
CA GLU A 579 27.99 4.24 20.97
C GLU A 579 27.28 2.96 21.49
#